data_AF-A0AA42Z510-F1
#
_entry.id   AF-A0AA42Z510-F1
#
_cell.length_a   1.000
_cell.length_b   1.000
_cell.length_c   1.000
_cell.angle_alpha   90.00
_cell.angle_beta   90.00
_cell.angle_gamma   90.00
#
_symmetry.space_group_name_H-M   'P 1'
#
loop_
_entity.id
_entity.type
_entity.pdbx_description
1 polymer ?
#
loop_
_entity_poly.entity_id
_entity_poly.type
_entity_poly.pdbx_seq_one_letter_code
_entity_poly.pdbx_strand_id
1 'polypeptide(L)' 'MARRKLQKPGLIVNYDFKDRTYQIDPDLKKVYRRFVEIETSKASEILASWRATAVVTA' A
#
# COMPACT_ATOMS: atom_id res chain seq x y z
N MET A 1 -23.84 -12.17 9.76
CA MET A 1 -22.57 -12.89 9.50
C MET A 1 -21.88 -12.22 8.32
N ALA A 2 -20.85 -11.41 8.55
CA ALA A 2 -20.14 -10.72 7.47
C ALA A 2 -19.31 -11.73 6.67
N ARG A 3 -19.57 -11.86 5.35
CA ARG A 3 -18.72 -12.61 4.43
C ARG A 3 -17.32 -12.01 4.48
N ARG A 4 -16.36 -12.69 5.11
CA ARG A 4 -14.94 -12.42 4.88
C ARG A 4 -14.69 -12.69 3.40
N LYS A 5 -14.61 -11.64 2.58
CA LYS A 5 -14.09 -11.78 1.23
C LYS A 5 -12.68 -12.32 1.42
N LEU A 6 -12.45 -13.58 1.01
CA LEU A 6 -11.12 -14.07 0.75
C LEU A 6 -10.60 -13.17 -0.38
N GLN A 7 -9.93 -12.07 -0.02
CA GLN A 7 -9.21 -11.28 -1.00
C GLN A 7 -8.21 -12.23 -1.61
N LYS A 8 -8.31 -12.41 -2.94
CA LYS A 8 -7.19 -12.97 -3.72
C LYS A 8 -5.92 -12.28 -3.24
N PRO A 9 -4.78 -12.97 -3.12
CA PRO A 9 -3.53 -12.30 -2.79
C PRO A 9 -3.33 -11.20 -3.83
N GLY A 10 -3.65 -9.97 -3.42
CA GLY A 10 -3.53 -8.79 -4.24
C GLY A 10 -2.06 -8.61 -4.57
N LEU A 11 -1.77 -7.92 -5.67
CA LEU A 11 -0.40 -7.61 -6.02
C LEU A 11 0.16 -6.64 -4.96
N ILE A 12 0.79 -7.17 -3.91
CA ILE A 12 1.46 -6.35 -2.91
C ILE A 12 2.74 -5.82 -3.53
N VAL A 13 2.81 -4.49 -3.66
CA VAL A 13 3.97 -3.79 -4.23
C VAL A 13 4.89 -3.36 -3.10
N ASN A 14 6.17 -3.68 -3.20
CA ASN A 14 7.17 -3.09 -2.32
C ASN A 14 7.53 -1.68 -2.83
N TYR A 15 7.45 -0.69 -1.94
CA TYR A 15 7.73 0.71 -2.24
C TYR A 15 8.63 1.31 -1.18
N ASP A 16 9.76 1.89 -1.60
CA ASP A 16 10.69 2.57 -0.71
C ASP A 16 10.33 4.04 -0.57
N PHE A 17 10.15 4.49 0.67
CA PHE A 17 9.79 5.87 1.00
C PHE A 17 10.52 6.33 2.26
N LYS A 18 11.22 7.48 2.18
CA LYS A 18 11.94 8.10 3.32
C LYS A 18 12.75 7.08 4.15
N ASP A 19 13.62 6.33 3.47
CA ASP A 19 14.51 5.30 4.04
C ASP A 19 13.84 4.05 4.62
N ARG A 20 12.58 3.79 4.24
CA ARG A 20 11.84 2.60 4.70
C ARG A 20 11.11 1.93 3.55
N THR A 21 11.15 0.62 3.53
CA THR A 21 10.35 -0.19 2.60
C THR A 21 8.96 -0.43 3.17
N TYR A 22 7.95 -0.18 2.35
CA TYR A 22 6.54 -0.34 2.62
C TYR A 22 5.92 -1.32 1.64
N GLN A 23 4.87 -2.00 2.08
CA GLN A 23 4.09 -2.93 1.28
C GLN A 23 2.75 -2.27 0.98
N ILE A 24 2.52 -1.94 -0.28
CA ILE A 24 1.31 -1.27 -0.74
C ILE A 24 0.39 -2.33 -1.34
N ASP A 25 -0.83 -2.38 -0.83
CA ASP A 25 -1.93 -3.08 -1.49
C ASP A 25 -2.75 -2.03 -2.27
N PRO A 26 -2.61 -1.98 -3.60
CA PRO A 26 -3.30 -1.00 -4.44
C PRO A 26 -4.81 -1.24 -4.53
N ASP A 27 -5.26 -2.48 -4.39
CA ASP A 27 -6.67 -2.86 -4.45
C ASP A 27 -7.41 -2.36 -3.21
N LEU A 28 -6.78 -2.47 -2.04
CA LEU A 28 -7.34 -2.05 -0.76
C LEU A 28 -6.99 -0.63 -0.38
N LYS A 29 -6.04 -0.01 -1.11
CA LYS A 29 -5.44 1.28 -0.74
C LYS A 29 -4.90 1.23 0.68
N LYS A 30 -4.25 0.12 1.02
CA LYS A 30 -3.65 -0.11 2.34
C LYS A 30 -2.14 -0.13 2.22
N VAL A 31 -1.50 0.36 3.26
CA VAL A 31 -0.04 0.35 3.38
C VAL A 31 0.31 -0.43 4.62
N TYR A 32 1.24 -1.35 4.46
CA TYR A 32 1.75 -2.23 5.49
C TYR A 32 3.25 -2.03 5.67
N ARG A 33 3.73 -2.31 6.87
CA ARG A 33 5.16 -2.43 7.18
C ARG A 33 5.36 -3.58 8.14
N ARG A 34 6.18 -4.57 7.75
CA ARG A 34 6.42 -5.78 8.55
C ARG A 34 5.10 -6.39 9.07
N PHE A 35 4.12 -6.58 8.17
CA PHE A 35 2.78 -7.12 8.48
C PHE A 35 1.86 -6.23 9.33
N VAL A 36 2.28 -5.01 9.66
CA VAL A 36 1.46 -4.04 10.42
C VAL A 36 0.89 -2.99 9.47
N GLU A 37 -0.43 -2.84 9.46
CA GLU A 37 -1.10 -1.74 8.75
C GLU A 37 -0.71 -0.41 9.40
N ILE A 38 -0.34 0.57 8.57
CA ILE A 38 0.18 1.86 9.05
C ILE A 38 -0.97 2.84 9.18
N GLU A 39 -0.87 3.75 10.15
CA GLU A 39 -1.86 4.80 10.37
C GLU A 39 -2.26 5.52 9.09
N THR A 40 -3.56 5.81 9.00
CA THR A 40 -4.23 6.32 7.81
C THR A 40 -3.58 7.58 7.24
N SER A 41 -3.10 8.50 8.11
CA SER A 41 -2.44 9.75 7.69
C SER A 41 -1.11 9.54 6.98
N LYS A 42 -0.34 8.53 7.41
CA LYS A 42 0.95 8.21 6.78
C LYS A 42 0.77 7.32 5.56
N ALA A 43 -0.22 6.42 5.61
CA ALA A 43 -0.60 5.58 4.49
C ALA A 43 -1.04 6.42 3.28
N SER A 44 -1.82 7.50 3.49
CA SER A 44 -2.26 8.39 2.41
C SER A 44 -1.11 9.16 1.76
N GLU A 45 -0.12 9.63 2.54
CA GLU A 45 1.10 10.25 2.02
C GLU A 45 1.90 9.27 1.14
N ILE A 46 2.10 8.04 1.63
CA ILE A 46 2.85 6.99 0.92
C ILE A 46 2.12 6.59 -0.37
N LEU A 47 0.80 6.40 -0.31
CA LEU A 47 -0.02 6.09 -1.49
C LEU A 47 0.02 7.19 -2.54
N ALA A 48 0.00 8.45 -2.13
CA ALA A 48 0.11 9.59 -3.03
C ALA A 48 1.48 9.62 -3.72
N SER A 49 2.55 9.43 -2.94
CA SER A 49 3.93 9.35 -3.46
C SER A 49 4.11 8.20 -4.44
N TRP A 50 3.63 6.99 -4.09
CA TRP A 50 3.68 5.82 -4.97
C TRP A 50 2.93 6.04 -6.29
N ARG A 51 1.73 6.63 -6.25
CA ARG A 51 0.97 6.99 -7.45
C ARG A 51 1.71 8.00 -8.32
N ALA A 52 2.33 9.01 -7.72
CA ALA A 52 3.12 9.98 -8.46
C ALA A 52 4.33 9.32 -9.15
N THR A 53 5.02 8.38 -8.47
CA THR A 53 6.12 7.62 -9.07
C THR A 53 5.63 6.71 -10.21
N ALA A 54 4.51 6.01 -10.02
CA ALA A 54 3.96 5.09 -11.03
C ALA A 54 3.54 5.82 -12.33
N VAL A 55 3.06 7.05 -12.23
CA VAL A 55 2.64 7.87 -13.38
C VAL A 55 3.83 8.40 -14.20
N VAL A 56 5.00 8.60 -13.59
CA VAL A 56 6.19 9.13 -14.28
C VAL A 56 6.88 8.10 -15.19
N THR A 57 6.49 6.83 -15.11
CA THR A 57 7.12 5.73 -15.87
C THR A 57 6.22 5.17 -16.99
N ALA A 58 5.32 6.00 -17.54
CA ALA A 58 4.42 5.64 -18.65
C ALA A 58 4.71 6.49 -19.90
#